data_AF-A0A1R1F004-F1
#
_entry.id   AF-A0A1R1F004-F1
#
_cell.length_a   1.000
_cell.length_b   1.000
_cell.length_c   1.000
_cell.angle_alpha   90.00
_cell.angle_beta   90.00
_cell.angle_gamma   90.00
#
_symmetry.space_group_name_H-M   'P 1'
#
loop_
_entity.id
_entity.type
_entity.pdbx_description
1 polymer ?
#
loop_
_entity_poly.entity_id
_entity_poly.type
_entity_poly.pdbx_seq_one_letter_code
_entity_poly.pdbx_strand_id
1 'polypeptide(L)'
;MEIVNPKTLTDQVTSVISHVVVTTASKLAFISGQVAVDETGALVGSRDYYAQAIQVFTNLKYALEAVRADPLYIAKMNIFVVNHHPELISIIFDAGFHVFGSNWPKTASTYIGVQALADPEWLIEIDAIVIFP
;
A
#
# COMPACT_ATOMS: atom_id res chain seq x y z
N MET A 1 -4.54 4.64 -17.60
CA MET A 1 -3.30 4.26 -16.90
C MET A 1 -2.59 3.22 -17.74
N GLU A 2 -1.29 3.38 -17.93
CA GLU A 2 -0.43 2.39 -18.58
C GLU A 2 0.60 1.89 -17.58
N ILE A 3 0.81 0.58 -17.55
CA ILE A 3 1.83 -0.09 -16.75
C ILE A 3 2.98 -0.49 -17.67
N VAL A 4 4.19 -0.01 -17.37
CA VAL A 4 5.38 -0.33 -18.16
C VAL A 4 6.39 -1.06 -17.26
N ASN A 5 6.68 -2.31 -17.61
CA ASN A 5 7.73 -3.12 -16.99
C ASN A 5 8.79 -3.41 -18.05
N PRO A 6 9.85 -2.59 -18.17
CA PRO A 6 10.89 -2.77 -19.18
C PRO A 6 11.61 -4.11 -19.02
N LYS A 7 11.87 -4.81 -20.13
CA LYS A 7 12.65 -6.06 -20.13
C LYS A 7 14.09 -5.90 -19.64
N THR A 8 14.58 -4.66 -19.55
CA THR A 8 15.91 -4.30 -19.01
C THR A 8 15.94 -4.25 -17.48
N LEU A 9 14.79 -4.34 -16.80
CA LEU A 9 14.68 -4.43 -15.35
C LEU A 9 14.18 -5.81 -14.93
N THR A 10 14.48 -6.21 -13.69
CA THR A 10 14.07 -7.51 -13.12
C THR A 10 12.55 -7.67 -13.11
N ASP A 11 12.07 -8.87 -13.44
CA ASP A 11 10.65 -9.24 -13.36
C ASP A 11 10.28 -9.90 -12.02
N GLN A 12 11.26 -10.23 -11.16
CA GLN A 12 11.07 -10.95 -9.91
C GLN A 12 10.09 -10.31 -8.92
N VAL A 13 9.89 -8.99 -9.03
CA VAL A 13 9.00 -8.20 -8.16
C VAL A 13 7.69 -7.80 -8.83
N THR A 14 7.53 -8.09 -10.12
CA THR A 14 6.37 -7.63 -10.93
C THR A 14 5.07 -8.39 -10.64
N SER A 15 5.14 -9.43 -9.80
CA SER A 15 3.96 -10.09 -9.22
C SER A 15 3.23 -9.18 -8.22
N VAL A 16 3.94 -8.23 -7.58
CA VAL A 16 3.41 -7.36 -6.52
C VAL A 16 3.54 -5.87 -6.81
N ILE A 17 4.45 -5.44 -7.68
CA ILE A 17 4.63 -4.04 -8.08
C ILE A 17 4.66 -3.87 -9.60
N SER A 18 4.78 -2.63 -10.06
CA SER A 18 5.19 -2.30 -11.42
C SER A 18 6.28 -1.25 -11.40
N HIS A 19 7.21 -1.33 -12.35
CA HIS A 19 8.35 -0.42 -12.42
C HIS A 19 7.93 1.01 -12.77
N VAL A 20 6.97 1.17 -13.69
CA VAL A 20 6.52 2.48 -14.17
C VAL A 20 5.01 2.51 -14.35
N VAL A 21 4.40 3.62 -13.92
CA VAL A 21 3.01 3.97 -14.23
C VAL A 21 3.00 5.25 -15.05
N VAL A 22 2.30 5.24 -16.19
CA VAL A 22 2.07 6.40 -17.06
C VAL A 22 0.58 6.73 -17.08
N THR A 23 0.25 8.02 -17.02
CA THR A 23 -1.15 8.48 -17.02
C THR A 23 -1.30 9.84 -17.69
N THR A 24 -2.45 10.05 -18.31
CA THR A 24 -2.93 11.35 -18.80
C THR A 24 -4.01 11.95 -17.89
N ALA A 25 -4.22 11.35 -16.71
CA ALA A 25 -5.23 11.79 -15.76
C ALA A 25 -5.00 13.25 -15.36
N SER A 26 -6.06 14.06 -15.41
CA SER A 26 -6.05 15.45 -14.98
C SER A 26 -6.42 15.61 -13.49
N LYS A 27 -7.03 14.59 -12.90
CA LYS A 27 -7.45 14.55 -11.50
C LYS A 27 -6.70 13.48 -10.73
N LEU A 28 -6.20 13.88 -9.56
CA LEU A 28 -5.48 13.04 -8.61
C LEU A 28 -6.16 13.11 -7.23
N ALA A 29 -6.12 12.01 -6.48
CA ALA A 29 -6.32 12.02 -5.04
C ALA A 29 -5.03 11.58 -4.36
N PHE A 30 -4.64 12.31 -3.32
CA PHE A 30 -3.50 12.00 -2.47
C PHE A 30 -4.07 11.46 -1.16
N ILE A 31 -3.85 10.18 -0.89
CA ILE A 31 -4.30 9.50 0.32
C ILE A 31 -3.16 9.62 1.34
N SER A 32 -3.45 10.24 2.49
CA SER A 32 -2.54 10.31 3.62
C SER A 32 -2.12 8.92 4.11
N GLY A 33 -0.99 8.84 4.81
CA GLY A 33 -0.54 7.61 5.45
C GLY A 33 -1.64 6.96 6.29
N GLN A 34 -2.07 5.78 5.86
CA GLN A 34 -2.97 4.92 6.62
C GLN A 34 -2.14 4.10 7.59
N VAL A 35 -2.61 4.01 8.81
CA VAL A 35 -1.98 3.30 9.93
C VAL A 35 -2.98 2.32 10.54
N ALA A 36 -2.54 1.46 11.45
CA ALA A 36 -3.34 0.36 11.98
C ALA A 36 -4.35 0.78 13.06
N VAL A 37 -5.09 1.86 12.83
CA VAL A 37 -6.16 2.32 13.72
C VAL A 37 -7.54 2.04 13.12
N ASP A 38 -8.51 1.68 13.95
CA ASP A 38 -9.91 1.54 13.55
C ASP A 38 -10.66 2.89 13.53
N GLU A 39 -11.96 2.88 13.23
CA GLU A 39 -12.80 4.08 13.17
C GLU A 39 -12.96 4.79 14.51
N THR A 40 -12.65 4.12 15.63
CA THR A 40 -12.67 4.70 16.98
C THR A 40 -11.32 5.32 17.35
N GLY A 41 -10.30 5.12 16.52
CA GLY A 41 -8.92 5.53 16.76
C GLY A 41 -8.12 4.53 17.61
N ALA A 42 -8.64 3.32 17.83
CA ALA A 42 -7.95 2.28 18.58
C ALA A 42 -6.98 1.50 17.70
N LEU A 43 -5.83 1.13 18.24
CA LEU A 43 -4.86 0.28 17.57
C LEU A 43 -5.41 -1.13 17.36
N VAL A 44 -5.32 -1.64 16.13
CA VAL A 44 -5.64 -3.02 15.76
C VAL A 44 -4.34 -3.79 15.58
N GLY A 45 -4.20 -4.94 16.24
CA GLY A 45 -3.03 -5.83 16.03
C GLY A 45 -1.76 -5.36 16.74
N SER A 46 -1.82 -5.00 18.03
CA SER A 46 -0.62 -4.62 18.78
C SER A 46 0.49 -5.67 18.64
N ARG A 47 1.69 -5.22 18.21
CA ARG A 47 2.88 -6.05 17.96
C ARG A 47 2.73 -7.14 16.87
N ASP A 48 1.67 -7.11 16.07
CA ASP A 48 1.41 -8.06 15.00
C ASP A 48 1.44 -7.35 13.63
N TYR A 49 2.52 -7.57 12.88
CA TYR A 49 2.68 -6.96 11.55
C TYR A 49 1.58 -7.37 10.57
N TYR A 50 1.10 -8.61 10.61
CA TYR A 50 0.07 -9.07 9.70
C TYR A 50 -1.25 -8.38 10.01
N ALA A 51 -1.67 -8.40 11.28
CA ALA A 51 -2.91 -7.77 11.72
C ALA A 51 -2.90 -6.25 11.48
N GLN A 52 -1.77 -5.57 11.74
CA GLN A 52 -1.63 -4.15 11.42
C GLN A 52 -1.68 -3.90 9.91
N ALA A 53 -1.01 -4.71 9.10
CA ALA A 53 -1.05 -4.55 7.65
C ALA A 53 -2.47 -4.76 7.09
N ILE A 54 -3.24 -5.74 7.60
CA ILE A 54 -4.66 -5.92 7.25
C ILE A 54 -5.45 -4.64 7.55
N GLN A 55 -5.27 -4.05 8.74
CA GLN A 55 -5.97 -2.82 9.10
C GLN A 55 -5.57 -1.65 8.20
N VAL A 56 -4.27 -1.48 7.93
CA VAL A 56 -3.76 -0.42 7.05
C VAL A 56 -4.34 -0.53 5.63
N PHE A 57 -4.32 -1.73 5.04
CA PHE A 57 -4.91 -1.94 3.71
C PHE A 57 -6.43 -1.79 3.71
N THR A 58 -7.11 -2.17 4.80
CA THR A 58 -8.55 -1.95 4.97
C THR A 58 -8.88 -0.45 5.03
N ASN A 59 -8.08 0.33 5.76
CA ASN A 59 -8.20 1.79 5.81
C ASN A 59 -7.94 2.43 4.44
N LEU A 60 -6.92 1.96 3.71
CA LEU A 60 -6.68 2.38 2.33
C LEU A 60 -7.87 2.08 1.42
N LYS A 61 -8.49 0.90 1.57
CA LYS A 61 -9.72 0.54 0.85
C LYS A 61 -10.87 1.51 1.17
N TYR A 62 -11.09 1.86 2.44
CA TYR A 62 -12.11 2.86 2.80
C TYR A 62 -11.82 4.25 2.21
N ALA A 63 -10.55 4.67 2.19
CA ALA A 63 -10.16 5.93 1.55
C ALA A 63 -10.45 5.92 0.04
N LEU A 64 -10.18 4.81 -0.65
CA LEU A 64 -10.52 4.61 -2.07
C LEU A 64 -12.04 4.67 -2.30
N GLU A 65 -12.83 3.97 -1.46
CA GLU A 65 -14.28 3.95 -1.54
C GLU A 65 -14.89 5.35 -1.35
N ALA A 66 -14.34 6.15 -0.42
CA ALA A 66 -14.78 7.53 -0.18
C ALA A 66 -14.64 8.44 -1.42
N VAL A 67 -13.63 8.18 -2.26
CA VAL A 67 -13.42 8.89 -3.53
C VAL A 67 -13.94 8.13 -4.75
N ARG A 68 -14.63 7.00 -4.53
CA ARG A 68 -15.19 6.11 -5.56
C ARG A 68 -14.14 5.63 -6.57
N ALA A 69 -12.94 5.32 -6.09
CA ALA A 69 -11.85 4.78 -6.89
C ALA A 69 -11.73 3.26 -6.74
N ASP A 70 -11.45 2.58 -7.84
CA ASP A 70 -10.99 1.19 -7.82
C ASP A 70 -9.50 1.15 -7.40
N PRO A 71 -9.06 0.20 -6.55
CA PRO A 71 -7.65 0.06 -6.16
C PRO A 71 -6.70 -0.02 -7.37
N LEU A 72 -7.14 -0.57 -8.51
CA LEU A 72 -6.35 -0.65 -9.74
C LEU A 72 -6.01 0.72 -10.35
N TYR A 73 -6.59 1.82 -9.84
CA TYR A 73 -6.23 3.20 -10.19
C TYR A 73 -5.23 3.85 -9.22
N ILE A 74 -4.67 3.12 -8.26
CA ILE A 74 -3.50 3.59 -7.52
C ILE A 74 -2.33 3.66 -8.50
N ALA A 75 -1.78 4.87 -8.68
CA ALA A 75 -0.62 5.14 -9.53
C ALA A 75 0.72 5.11 -8.79
N LYS A 76 0.70 5.30 -7.46
CA LYS A 76 1.87 5.11 -6.61
C LYS A 76 1.46 4.69 -5.20
N MET A 77 2.24 3.81 -4.58
CA MET A 77 2.09 3.41 -3.18
C MET A 77 3.45 3.42 -2.47
N ASN A 78 3.51 3.99 -1.26
CA ASN A 78 4.67 3.84 -0.38
C ASN A 78 4.30 3.00 0.83
N ILE A 79 5.18 2.09 1.23
CA ILE A 79 5.02 1.20 2.37
C ILE A 79 6.21 1.43 3.30
N PHE A 80 5.95 1.90 4.51
CA PHE A 80 6.95 2.16 5.54
C PHE A 80 6.79 1.14 6.66
N VAL A 81 7.88 0.48 7.06
CA VAL A 81 7.84 -0.64 8.01
C VAL A 81 8.86 -0.46 9.11
N VAL A 82 8.40 -0.40 10.36
CA VAL A 82 9.27 -0.29 11.53
C VAL A 82 10.04 -1.60 11.73
N ASN A 83 11.31 -1.53 12.12
CA ASN A 83 12.16 -2.70 12.42
C ASN A 83 12.15 -3.76 11.31
N HIS A 84 12.17 -3.33 10.05
CA HIS A 84 12.08 -4.21 8.91
C HIS A 84 13.13 -5.34 8.90
N HIS A 85 12.69 -6.54 8.55
CA HIS A 85 13.53 -7.66 8.14
C HIS A 85 12.87 -8.44 6.98
N PRO A 86 13.62 -9.17 6.13
CA PRO A 86 13.12 -9.72 4.86
C PRO A 86 11.85 -10.58 4.95
N GLU A 87 11.66 -11.33 6.04
CA GLU A 87 10.47 -12.16 6.26
C GLU A 87 9.15 -11.37 6.33
N LEU A 88 9.20 -10.07 6.65
CA LEU A 88 8.00 -9.23 6.68
C LEU A 88 7.46 -8.90 5.29
N ILE A 89 8.27 -9.07 4.24
CA ILE A 89 7.85 -8.76 2.87
C ILE A 89 6.64 -9.62 2.52
N SER A 90 6.74 -10.94 2.66
CA SER A 90 5.63 -11.84 2.36
C SER A 90 4.44 -11.59 3.29
N ILE A 91 4.68 -11.38 4.58
CA ILE A 91 3.62 -11.12 5.56
C ILE A 91 2.79 -9.89 5.17
N ILE A 92 3.43 -8.80 4.77
CA ILE A 92 2.74 -7.56 4.41
C ILE A 92 2.02 -7.70 3.07
N PHE A 93 2.65 -8.30 2.06
CA PHE A 93 1.97 -8.51 0.77
C PHE A 93 0.81 -9.51 0.89
N ASP A 94 0.92 -10.55 1.72
CA ASP A 94 -0.16 -11.50 2.00
C ASP A 94 -1.35 -10.81 2.69
N ALA A 95 -1.11 -9.85 3.58
CA ALA A 95 -2.16 -9.01 4.15
C ALA A 95 -2.83 -8.13 3.07
N GLY A 96 -2.04 -7.56 2.16
CA GLY A 96 -2.55 -6.85 0.99
C GLY A 96 -3.44 -7.71 0.10
N PHE A 97 -3.00 -8.93 -0.21
CA PHE A 97 -3.79 -9.90 -0.99
C PHE A 97 -5.02 -10.40 -0.24
N HIS A 98 -5.00 -10.47 1.08
CA HIS A 98 -6.19 -10.77 1.86
C HIS A 98 -7.27 -9.70 1.67
N VAL A 99 -6.89 -8.41 1.66
CA VAL A 99 -7.84 -7.30 1.53
C VAL A 99 -8.31 -7.07 0.10
N PHE A 100 -7.40 -7.14 -0.88
CA PHE A 100 -7.68 -6.79 -2.28
C PHE A 100 -7.85 -8.00 -3.20
N GLY A 101 -7.45 -9.20 -2.80
CA GLY A 101 -7.53 -10.41 -3.62
C GLY A 101 -6.89 -10.23 -4.99
N SER A 102 -7.62 -10.60 -6.04
CA SER A 102 -7.22 -10.43 -7.44
C SER A 102 -7.08 -8.97 -7.88
N ASN A 103 -7.60 -8.01 -7.10
CA ASN A 103 -7.57 -6.59 -7.41
C ASN A 103 -6.39 -5.86 -6.73
N TRP A 104 -5.38 -6.60 -6.30
CA TRP A 104 -4.15 -6.02 -5.76
C TRP A 104 -3.54 -4.99 -6.75
N PRO A 105 -3.25 -3.75 -6.31
CA PRO A 105 -2.74 -2.70 -7.16
C PRO A 105 -1.24 -2.89 -7.47
N LYS A 106 -0.94 -3.52 -8.61
CA LYS A 106 0.42 -3.54 -9.16
C LYS A 106 0.76 -2.17 -9.74
N THR A 107 1.40 -1.36 -8.91
CA THR A 107 1.66 0.07 -9.18
C THR A 107 3.13 0.43 -8.93
N ALA A 108 3.50 1.68 -9.20
CA ALA A 108 4.82 2.18 -8.82
C ALA A 108 4.92 2.18 -7.30
N SER A 109 5.86 1.42 -6.75
CA SER A 109 5.91 1.18 -5.31
C SER A 109 7.26 1.48 -4.70
N THR A 110 7.23 1.83 -3.42
CA THR A 110 8.43 1.97 -2.59
C THR A 110 8.18 1.26 -1.27
N TYR A 111 9.11 0.42 -0.85
CA TYR A 111 9.06 -0.27 0.44
C TYR A 111 10.32 0.09 1.21
N ILE A 112 10.19 0.67 2.39
CA ILE A 112 11.32 1.17 3.18
C ILE A 112 11.19 0.73 4.65
N GLY A 113 12.27 0.17 5.18
CA GLY A 113 12.43 0.02 6.62
C GLY A 113 12.69 1.38 7.28
N VAL A 114 11.88 1.75 8.27
CA VAL A 114 11.99 3.01 9.01
C VAL A 114 12.29 2.75 10.48
N GLN A 115 12.86 3.74 11.18
CA GLN A 115 13.16 3.62 12.60
C GLN A 115 11.89 3.70 13.47
N ALA A 116 10.91 4.52 13.08
CA ALA A 116 9.68 4.75 13.83
C ALA A 116 8.59 5.37 12.93
N LEU A 117 7.35 5.32 13.40
CA LEU A 117 6.19 6.06 12.87
C LEU A 117 5.71 7.07 13.91
N ALA A 118 4.61 7.77 13.66
CA ALA A 118 4.12 8.83 14.54
C ALA A 118 3.68 8.32 15.94
N ASP A 119 3.21 7.07 16.02
CA ASP A 119 2.96 6.36 17.28
C ASP A 119 3.94 5.17 17.42
N PRO A 120 4.54 4.95 18.60
CA PRO A 120 5.50 3.87 18.81
C PRO A 120 4.91 2.46 18.67
N GLU A 121 3.58 2.29 18.74
CA GLU A 121 2.94 0.99 18.56
C GLU A 121 2.59 0.69 17.08
N TRP A 122 2.71 1.67 16.18
CA TRP A 122 2.50 1.47 14.76
C TRP A 122 3.73 0.85 14.11
N LEU A 123 3.50 -0.25 13.39
CA LEU A 123 4.53 -1.05 12.73
C LEU A 123 4.59 -0.83 11.23
N ILE A 124 3.50 -0.33 10.64
CA ILE A 124 3.35 -0.12 9.20
C ILE A 124 2.50 1.11 8.91
N GLU A 125 2.91 1.87 7.90
CA GLU A 125 2.15 2.99 7.33
C GLU A 125 2.17 2.92 5.81
N ILE A 126 1.04 3.20 5.17
CA ILE A 126 0.90 3.19 3.70
C ILE A 126 0.23 4.46 3.20
N ASP A 127 0.90 5.17 2.28
CA ASP A 127 0.32 6.26 1.51
C ASP A 127 0.05 5.82 0.06
N ALA A 128 -0.84 6.55 -0.63
CA ALA A 128 -1.13 6.27 -2.02
C ALA A 128 -1.51 7.52 -2.83
N ILE A 129 -1.18 7.49 -4.12
CA ILE A 129 -1.65 8.45 -5.11
C ILE A 129 -2.59 7.71 -6.06
N VAL A 130 -3.80 8.23 -6.20
CA VAL A 130 -4.85 7.67 -7.05
C VAL A 130 -5.12 8.60 -8.21
N ILE A 131 -5.29 8.04 -9.40
CA ILE A 131 -5.64 8.79 -10.62
C ILE A 131 -7.09 8.51 -11.01
N PHE A 132 -7.73 9.45 -11.70
CA PHE A 132 -9.07 9.27 -12.25
C PHE A 132 -9.03 9.35 -13.78
N PRO A 133 -9.84 8.54 -14.49
CA PRO A 133 -9.99 8.65 -15.94
C PRO A 133 -10.34 10.06 -16.42
#